data_AF-A0AAX4KLM0-F1
#
_entry.id   AF-A0AAX4KLM0-F1
#
_cell.length_a   1.000
_cell.length_b   1.000
_cell.length_c   1.000
_cell.angle_alpha   90.00
_cell.angle_beta   90.00
_cell.angle_gamma   90.00
#
_symmetry.space_group_name_H-M   'P 1'
#
loop_
_entity.id
_entity.type
_entity.pdbx_description
1 polymer ?
#
loop_
_entity_poly.entity_id
_entity_poly.type
_entity_poly.pdbx_seq_one_letter_code
_entity_poly.pdbx_strand_id
1 'polypeptide(L)'
;MGRPETPLERALVYPVIGTLSGAWCGAIPIPLDWDRPWQSYPLTPTVGSILGFIVGGFVSWLHSALIDTADEVLQTKKQAGDMSSEKKKKKRTKRT
;
A
#
# COMPACT_ATOMS: atom_id res chain seq x y z
N MET A 1 10.31 2.08 14.68
CA MET A 1 10.57 1.98 13.23
C MET A 1 9.29 2.42 12.53
N GLY A 2 9.31 3.61 11.92
CA GLY A 2 8.12 4.36 11.51
C GLY A 2 7.42 3.77 10.30
N ARG A 3 6.09 3.72 10.34
CA ARG A 3 5.25 3.47 9.17
C ARG A 3 5.48 4.61 8.16
N PRO A 4 5.52 4.36 6.84
CA PRO A 4 5.66 5.43 5.85
C PRO A 4 4.44 6.38 5.92
N GLU A 5 4.71 7.63 6.24
CA GLU A 5 3.68 8.66 6.50
C GLU A 5 3.30 9.34 5.19
N THR A 6 4.26 9.53 4.29
CA THR A 6 4.03 10.23 3.02
C THR A 6 3.65 9.27 1.87
N PRO A 7 2.80 9.69 0.92
CA PRO A 7 2.47 8.87 -0.26
C PRO A 7 3.70 8.50 -1.09
N LEU A 8 4.69 9.39 -1.14
CA LEU A 8 5.95 9.15 -1.85
C LEU A 8 6.79 8.07 -1.17
N GLU A 9 6.92 8.09 0.15
CA GLU A 9 7.62 7.02 0.89
C GLU A 9 6.97 5.66 0.65
N ARG A 10 5.63 5.59 0.63
CA ARG A 10 4.90 4.35 0.33
C ARG A 10 5.23 3.88 -1.09
N ALA A 11 5.12 4.77 -2.06
CA ALA A 11 5.39 4.47 -3.47
C ALA A 11 6.82 3.99 -3.75
N LEU A 12 7.79 4.31 -2.88
CA LEU A 12 9.17 3.83 -3.00
C LEU A 12 9.43 2.56 -2.19
N VAL A 13 8.95 2.50 -0.94
CA VAL A 13 9.27 1.40 -0.02
C VAL A 13 8.61 0.09 -0.44
N TYR A 14 7.33 0.12 -0.82
CA TYR A 14 6.61 -1.11 -1.18
C TYR A 14 7.17 -1.81 -2.44
N PRO A 15 7.49 -1.09 -3.54
CA PRO A 15 8.11 -1.73 -4.70
C PRO A 15 9.51 -2.26 -4.40
N VAL A 16 10.35 -1.53 -3.65
CA VAL A 16 11.72 -1.97 -3.33
C VAL A 16 11.70 -3.25 -2.51
N ILE A 17 10.85 -3.32 -1.48
CA ILE A 17 10.67 -4.55 -0.68
C ILE A 17 10.14 -5.68 -1.57
N GLY A 18 9.18 -5.39 -2.45
CA GLY A 18 8.67 -6.33 -3.44
C GLY A 18 9.75 -6.87 -4.36
N THR A 19 10.61 -6.02 -4.91
CA THR A 19 11.74 -6.38 -5.78
C THR A 19 12.74 -7.29 -5.09
N LEU A 20 13.15 -6.94 -3.87
CA LEU A 20 14.11 -7.75 -3.11
C LEU A 20 13.52 -9.11 -2.74
N SER A 21 12.27 -9.15 -2.33
CA SER A 21 11.56 -10.39 -2.00
C SER A 21 11.35 -11.26 -3.25
N GLY A 22 11.00 -10.64 -4.37
CA GLY A 22 10.85 -11.30 -5.66
C GLY A 22 12.17 -11.85 -6.22
N ALA A 23 13.27 -11.10 -6.08
CA ALA A 23 14.61 -11.55 -6.46
C ALA A 23 15.04 -12.76 -5.62
N TRP A 24 14.77 -12.72 -4.31
CA TRP A 24 15.05 -13.83 -3.40
C TRP A 24 14.24 -15.08 -3.77
N CYS A 25 12.93 -14.94 -3.98
CA CYS A 25 12.08 -16.05 -4.42
C CYS A 25 12.49 -16.60 -5.80
N GLY A 26 12.90 -15.74 -6.72
CA GLY A 26 13.41 -16.12 -8.03
C GLY A 26 14.78 -16.82 -7.99
N ALA A 27 15.51 -16.72 -6.88
CA ALA A 27 16.76 -17.45 -6.67
C ALA A 27 16.55 -18.89 -6.17
N ILE A 28 15.39 -19.19 -5.56
CA ILE A 28 15.02 -20.53 -5.06
C ILE A 28 15.00 -21.62 -6.15
N PRO A 29 14.45 -21.39 -7.36
CA PRO A 29 14.42 -22.44 -8.39
C PRO A 29 15.80 -22.76 -8.96
N ILE A 30 16.77 -21.85 -8.93
CA ILE A 30 18.10 -22.05 -9.55
C ILE A 30 18.76 -23.39 -9.15
N PRO A 31 18.90 -23.74 -7.85
CA PRO A 31 19.50 -25.01 -7.41
C PRO A 31 18.75 -26.30 -7.79
N LEU A 32 17.51 -26.24 -8.26
CA LEU A 32 16.67 -27.44 -8.42
C LEU A 32 16.75 -28.08 -9.83
N ASP A 33 17.10 -27.34 -10.89
CA ASP A 33 17.21 -27.86 -12.26
C ASP A 33 18.23 -27.03 -13.08
N TRP A 34 19.52 -27.39 -12.99
CA TRP A 34 20.63 -26.57 -13.51
C TRP A 34 20.96 -26.78 -15.00
N ASP A 35 20.13 -27.51 -15.77
CA ASP A 35 20.41 -27.85 -17.18
C ASP A 35 19.33 -27.37 -18.17
N ARG A 36 18.46 -26.43 -17.75
CA ARG A 36 17.43 -25.84 -18.62
C ARG A 36 17.82 -24.42 -19.04
N PRO A 37 17.79 -24.10 -20.35
CA PRO A 37 18.22 -22.77 -20.84
C PRO A 37 17.39 -21.61 -20.26
N TRP A 38 16.13 -21.86 -19.90
CA TRP A 38 15.23 -20.87 -19.29
C TRP A 38 15.48 -20.61 -17.79
N GLN A 39 16.35 -21.40 -17.14
CA GLN A 39 16.64 -21.32 -15.71
C GLN A 39 18.03 -20.73 -15.39
N SER A 40 18.75 -20.32 -16.44
CA SER A 40 20.10 -19.75 -16.38
C SER A 40 20.16 -18.50 -15.50
N TYR A 41 21.09 -18.46 -14.55
CA TYR A 41 21.36 -17.24 -13.79
C TYR A 41 21.95 -16.16 -14.73
N PRO A 42 21.49 -14.88 -14.67
CA PRO A 42 20.59 -14.27 -13.68
C PRO A 42 19.12 -14.13 -14.13
N LEU A 43 18.66 -14.87 -15.14
CA LEU A 43 17.33 -14.68 -15.73
C LEU A 43 16.20 -14.87 -14.70
N THR A 44 16.27 -15.94 -13.91
CA THR A 44 15.24 -16.32 -12.92
C THR A 44 15.07 -15.30 -11.78
N PRO A 45 16.13 -14.83 -11.09
CA PRO A 45 15.99 -13.77 -10.08
C PRO A 45 15.64 -12.41 -10.71
N THR A 46 16.00 -12.13 -11.97
CA THR A 46 15.61 -10.90 -12.67
C THR A 46 14.10 -10.88 -12.96
N VAL A 47 13.54 -11.99 -13.45
CA VAL A 47 12.09 -12.12 -13.66
C VAL A 47 11.36 -12.02 -12.31
N GLY A 48 11.88 -12.69 -11.27
CA GLY A 48 11.36 -12.58 -9.92
C GLY A 48 11.37 -11.15 -9.38
N SER A 49 12.46 -10.40 -9.60
CA SER A 49 12.59 -9.02 -9.15
C SER A 49 11.64 -8.07 -9.87
N ILE A 50 11.43 -8.25 -11.17
CA ILE A 50 10.47 -7.47 -11.96
C ILE A 50 9.04 -7.75 -11.50
N LEU A 51 8.67 -9.02 -11.34
CA LEU A 51 7.34 -9.40 -10.82
C LEU A 51 7.12 -8.85 -9.40
N GLY A 52 8.12 -8.95 -8.54
CA GLY A 52 8.09 -8.39 -7.19
C GLY A 52 7.93 -6.88 -7.18
N PHE A 53 8.60 -6.15 -8.09
CA PHE A 53 8.44 -4.71 -8.24
C PHE A 53 7.00 -4.34 -8.65
N ILE A 54 6.45 -5.03 -9.65
CA ILE A 54 5.09 -4.80 -10.14
C ILE A 54 4.06 -5.02 -9.02
N VAL A 55 4.16 -6.15 -8.32
CA VAL A 55 3.27 -6.47 -7.21
C VAL A 55 3.41 -5.44 -6.08
N GLY A 56 4.63 -5.06 -5.71
CA GLY A 56 4.86 -4.03 -4.69
C GLY A 56 4.28 -2.66 -5.07
N GLY A 57 4.33 -2.30 -6.37
CA GLY A 57 3.66 -1.12 -6.92
C GLY A 57 2.14 -1.17 -6.76
N PHE A 58 1.52 -2.31 -7.12
CA PHE A 58 0.07 -2.50 -6.93
C PHE A 58 -0.34 -2.44 -5.46
N VAL A 59 0.45 -3.02 -4.56
CA VAL A 59 0.20 -2.95 -3.12
C VAL A 59 0.28 -1.51 -2.61
N SER A 60 1.27 -0.73 -3.05
CA SER A 60 1.38 0.68 -2.69
C SER A 60 0.17 1.50 -3.15
N TRP A 61 -0.25 1.27 -4.40
CA TRP A 61 -1.40 1.96 -4.98
C TRP A 61 -2.67 1.60 -4.23
N LEU A 62 -2.91 0.31 -3.99
CA LEU A 62 -4.08 -0.17 -3.25
C LEU A 62 -4.10 0.38 -1.81
N HIS A 63 -2.96 0.35 -1.11
CA HIS A 63 -2.86 0.88 0.24
C HIS A 63 -3.14 2.39 0.29
N SER A 64 -2.69 3.14 -0.71
CA SER A 64 -2.96 4.58 -0.80
C SER A 64 -4.44 4.85 -1.09
N ALA A 65 -5.04 4.12 -2.04
CA ALA A 65 -6.45 4.26 -2.37
C ALA A 65 -7.38 3.91 -1.19
N LEU A 66 -7.04 2.87 -0.42
CA LEU A 66 -7.82 2.46 0.76
C LEU A 66 -7.78 3.51 1.87
N ILE A 67 -6.62 4.12 2.11
CA ILE A 67 -6.48 5.16 3.14
C ILE A 67 -7.26 6.41 2.74
N ASP A 68 -7.17 6.82 1.48
CA ASP A 68 -7.88 7.99 0.96
C ASP A 68 -9.40 7.81 1.10
N THR A 69 -9.91 6.65 0.66
CA THR A 69 -11.33 6.29 0.79
C THR A 69 -11.78 6.26 2.27
N ALA A 70 -10.93 5.74 3.17
CA ALA A 70 -11.26 5.68 4.60
C ALA A 70 -11.32 7.09 5.24
N ASP A 71 -10.42 7.99 4.84
CA ASP A 71 -10.38 9.34 5.39
C ASP A 71 -11.61 10.16 4.97
N GLU A 72 -12.05 10.06 3.71
CA GLU A 72 -13.26 10.70 3.22
C GLU A 72 -14.52 10.30 4.04
N VAL A 73 -14.64 9.02 4.38
CA VAL A 73 -15.76 8.50 5.19
C VAL A 73 -15.72 9.05 6.62
N LEU A 74 -14.53 9.11 7.23
CA LEU A 74 -14.36 9.63 8.58
C LEU A 74 -14.63 11.13 8.65
N GLN A 75 -14.14 11.90 7.66
CA GLN A 75 -14.42 13.33 7.55
C GLN A 75 -15.92 13.60 7.39
N THR A 76 -16.60 12.83 6.54
CA THR A 76 -18.05 12.94 6.34
C THR A 76 -18.82 12.67 7.65
N LYS A 77 -18.44 11.65 8.41
CA LYS A 77 -19.04 11.37 9.73
C LYS A 77 -18.79 12.49 10.73
N LYS A 78 -17.57 13.03 10.77
CA LYS A 78 -17.19 14.12 11.67
C LYS A 78 -17.99 15.39 11.37
N GLN A 79 -18.11 15.77 10.09
CA GLN A 79 -18.92 16.91 9.65
C GLN A 79 -20.41 16.73 10.00
N ALA A 80 -20.97 15.53 9.79
CA ALA A 80 -22.35 15.23 10.18
C ALA A 80 -22.57 15.35 11.70
N GLY A 81 -21.59 14.89 12.49
CA GLY A 81 -21.58 15.02 13.95
C GLY A 81 -21.53 16.48 14.43
N ASP A 82 -20.61 17.27 13.88
CA ASP A 82 -20.45 18.69 14.21
C ASP A 82 -21.71 19.49 13.85
N MET A 83 -22.30 19.29 12.67
CA MET A 83 -23.57 19.91 12.29
C MET A 83 -24.72 19.57 13.24
N SER A 84 -24.80 18.32 13.72
CA SER A 84 -25.83 17.89 14.68
C SER A 84 -25.64 18.53 16.06
N SER A 85 -24.39 18.63 16.51
CA SER A 85 -24.03 19.28 17.77
C SER A 85 -24.34 20.77 17.76
N GLU A 86 -24.06 21.47 16.65
CA GLU A 86 -24.33 22.89 16.50
C GLU A 86 -25.83 23.18 16.42
N LYS A 87 -26.60 22.34 15.70
CA LYS A 87 -28.07 22.41 15.70
C LYS A 87 -28.64 22.24 17.11
N LYS A 88 -28.13 21.29 17.92
CA LYS A 88 -28.53 21.14 19.34
C LYS A 88 -28.19 22.38 20.17
N LYS A 89 -27.01 22.97 19.99
CA LYS A 89 -26.56 24.18 20.72
C LYS A 89 -27.44 25.39 20.40
N LYS A 90 -27.78 25.60 19.11
CA LYS A 90 -28.71 26.65 18.66
C LYS A 90 -30.13 26.44 19.21
N LYS A 91 -30.64 25.20 19.22
CA LYS A 91 -31.98 24.88 19.77
C LYS A 91 -32.05 25.08 21.28
N ARG A 92 -30.97 24.80 22.00
CA ARG A 92 -30.88 25.00 23.47
C ARG A 92 -30.77 26.47 23.84
N THR A 93 -30.02 27.27 23.08
CA THR A 93 -29.88 28.72 23.29
C THR A 93 -31.18 29.49 23.02
N LYS A 94 -32.01 29.03 22.07
CA LYS A 94 -33.33 29.62 21.81
C LYS A 94 -34.40 29.31 22.87
N ARG A 95 -34.14 28.40 23.80
CA ARG A 95 -35.11 27.94 24.83
C ARG A 95 -34.89 28.59 26.20
N THR A 96 -33.86 29.40 26.35
CA THR A 96 -33.55 30.26 27.51
C THR A 96 -33.82 31.70 27.13
#